data_AF-A0A938JBC8-F1
#
_entry.id   AF-A0A938JBC8-F1
#
_cell.length_a   1.000
_cell.length_b   1.000
_cell.length_c   1.000
_cell.angle_alpha   90.00
_cell.angle_beta   90.00
_cell.angle_gamma   90.00
#
_symmetry.space_group_name_H-M   'P 1'
#
loop_
_entity.id
_entity.type
_entity.pdbx_description
1 polymer ?
#
loop_
_entity_poly.entity_id
_entity_poly.type
_entity_poly.pdbx_seq_one_letter_code
_entity_poly.pdbx_strand_id
1 'polypeptide(L)'
;MSDQRAGAHHLRFLRAAAPHHAGTFGADRFGRAAEHVARFFGTPQYIVGQTVLVALWIALNTSALIGAVHFDRYPYILLNLAFSLQAAYAAPLILLAQTRQADRDKAHAEADAAHREEIAAAQTRLIEENTRLTEHVAELSDKIHGLTEAIADRVGPRP
;
A
#
# COMPACT_ATOMS: atom_id res chain seq x y z
N MET A 1 -7.47 11.59 47.32
CA MET A 1 -7.04 10.21 47.01
C MET A 1 -7.61 9.81 45.65
N SER A 2 -7.23 10.54 44.60
CA SER A 2 -7.87 10.45 43.28
C SER A 2 -7.08 11.27 42.25
N ASP A 3 -5.89 10.81 41.87
CA ASP A 3 -5.33 11.14 40.55
C ASP A 3 -4.28 10.08 40.16
N GLN A 4 -4.75 8.98 39.59
CA GLN A 4 -3.90 7.93 39.02
C GLN A 4 -4.62 7.34 37.79
N ARG A 5 -5.02 8.21 36.84
CA ARG A 5 -5.69 7.79 35.59
C ARG A 5 -5.18 8.47 34.32
N ALA A 6 -4.08 9.25 34.37
CA ALA A 6 -3.58 9.95 33.18
C ALA A 6 -2.47 9.20 32.39
N GLY A 7 -1.91 8.10 32.93
CA GLY A 7 -0.72 7.45 32.34
C GLY A 7 -0.95 6.33 31.33
N ALA A 8 -2.20 5.90 31.08
CA ALA A 8 -2.48 4.63 30.38
C ALA A 8 -2.74 4.75 28.86
N HIS A 9 -2.85 5.95 28.29
CA HIS A 9 -3.31 6.13 26.91
C HIS A 9 -2.24 5.94 25.83
N HIS A 10 -0.96 6.11 26.16
CA HIS A 10 0.12 6.06 25.16
C HIS A 10 0.48 4.64 24.72
N LEU A 11 0.13 3.62 25.53
CA LEU A 11 0.41 2.21 25.22
C LEU A 11 -0.55 1.59 24.19
N ARG A 12 -1.58 2.33 23.75
CA ARG A 12 -2.52 1.85 22.72
C ARG A 12 -1.86 1.75 21.34
N PHE A 13 -0.89 2.62 21.03
CA PHE A 13 -0.16 2.60 19.76
C PHE A 13 0.73 1.36 19.60
N LEU A 14 1.24 0.80 20.71
CA LEU A 14 2.08 -0.39 20.69
C LEU A 14 1.29 -1.70 20.59
N ARG A 15 -0.03 -1.67 20.82
CA ARG A 15 -0.90 -2.86 20.68
C ARG A 15 -1.37 -3.12 19.23
N ALA A 16 -1.17 -2.15 18.33
CA ALA A 16 -1.53 -2.28 16.92
C ALA A 16 -0.39 -2.84 16.04
N ALA A 17 0.78 -3.14 16.61
CA ALA A 17 1.85 -3.85 15.92
C ALA A 17 1.64 -5.37 15.97
N ALA A 18 0.47 -5.84 15.54
CA ALA A 18 0.35 -7.24 15.14
C ALA A 18 1.23 -7.42 13.89
N PRO A 19 2.10 -8.42 13.82
CA PRO A 19 2.92 -8.64 12.64
C PRO A 19 2.01 -9.06 11.49
N HIS A 20 1.61 -8.10 10.65
CA HIS A 20 0.95 -8.35 9.38
C HIS A 20 1.98 -8.91 8.38
N HIS A 21 2.50 -10.10 8.66
CA HIS A 21 3.11 -10.96 7.64
C HIS A 21 2.00 -11.71 6.88
N ALA A 22 1.01 -10.97 6.39
CA ALA A 22 0.26 -11.44 5.23
C ALA A 22 1.12 -11.01 4.03
N GLY A 23 1.74 -11.96 3.34
CA GLY A 23 2.44 -11.65 2.09
C GLY A 23 1.53 -10.86 1.14
N THR A 24 2.13 -10.23 0.13
CA THR A 24 1.50 -9.43 -0.95
C THR A 24 0.19 -10.03 -1.52
N PHE A 25 -0.04 -11.34 -1.39
CA PHE A 25 -1.25 -12.02 -1.83
C PHE A 25 -2.10 -12.71 -0.73
N GLY A 26 -1.82 -12.52 0.56
CA GLY A 26 -2.56 -13.12 1.68
C GLY A 26 -2.22 -14.60 1.94
N ALA A 27 -2.58 -15.10 3.13
CA ALA A 27 -2.24 -16.46 3.59
C ALA A 27 -3.08 -17.60 2.98
N ASP A 28 -4.02 -17.27 2.09
CA ASP A 28 -4.90 -18.25 1.44
C ASP A 28 -4.15 -19.09 0.40
N ARG A 29 -4.69 -20.28 0.09
CA ARG A 29 -4.15 -21.18 -0.96
C ARG A 29 -3.93 -20.47 -2.30
N PHE A 30 -4.86 -19.60 -2.67
CA PHE A 30 -4.77 -18.76 -3.87
C PHE A 30 -3.73 -17.64 -3.73
N GLY A 31 -3.55 -17.08 -2.53
CA GLY A 31 -2.55 -16.05 -2.28
C GLY A 31 -1.13 -16.56 -2.50
N ARG A 32 -0.83 -17.74 -1.96
CA ARG A 32 0.46 -18.41 -2.20
C ARG A 32 0.67 -18.79 -3.67
N ALA A 33 -0.40 -19.17 -4.36
CA ALA A 33 -0.35 -19.46 -5.80
C ALA A 33 -0.07 -18.19 -6.62
N ALA A 34 -0.75 -17.08 -6.32
CA ALA A 34 -0.54 -15.79 -6.97
C ALA A 34 0.87 -15.25 -6.73
N GLU A 35 1.42 -15.38 -5.52
CA GLU A 35 2.81 -15.01 -5.20
C GLU A 35 3.83 -15.88 -5.96
N HIS A 36 3.52 -17.16 -6.19
CA HIS A 36 4.37 -18.04 -6.99
C HIS A 36 4.31 -17.66 -8.48
N VAL A 37 3.10 -17.44 -9.00
CA VAL A 37 2.84 -17.01 -10.38
C VAL A 37 3.48 -15.64 -10.66
N ALA A 38 3.34 -14.67 -9.76
CA ALA A 38 3.94 -13.35 -9.88
C ALA A 38 5.48 -13.42 -9.92
N ARG A 39 6.09 -14.20 -9.02
CA ARG A 39 7.54 -14.43 -9.05
C ARG A 39 7.99 -15.19 -10.29
N PHE A 40 7.18 -16.11 -10.79
CA PHE A 40 7.46 -16.90 -11.98
C PHE A 40 7.44 -16.02 -13.25
N PHE A 41 6.40 -15.22 -13.47
CA PHE A 41 6.31 -14.32 -14.64
C PHE A 41 7.19 -13.07 -14.54
N GLY A 42 7.55 -12.62 -13.32
CA GLY A 42 8.41 -11.46 -13.10
C GLY A 42 9.91 -11.71 -13.30
N THR A 43 10.32 -12.97 -13.52
CA THR A 43 11.73 -13.33 -13.68
C THR A 43 12.09 -13.45 -15.17
N PRO A 44 13.20 -12.85 -15.65
CA PRO A 44 13.63 -12.96 -17.06
C PRO A 44 13.90 -14.40 -17.52
N GLN A 45 14.08 -15.32 -16.56
CA GLN A 45 14.24 -16.76 -16.79
C GLN A 45 13.00 -17.41 -17.43
N TYR A 46 11.79 -16.90 -17.18
CA TYR A 46 10.56 -17.45 -17.78
C TYR A 46 10.56 -17.31 -19.31
N ILE A 47 10.92 -16.11 -19.80
CA ILE A 47 10.97 -15.83 -21.25
C ILE A 47 12.02 -16.73 -21.91
N VAL A 48 13.21 -16.86 -21.32
CA VAL A 48 14.27 -17.73 -21.82
C VAL A 48 13.82 -19.19 -21.86
N GLY A 49 13.21 -19.70 -20.78
CA GLY A 49 12.67 -21.06 -20.73
C GLY A 49 11.60 -21.32 -21.79
N GLN A 50 10.68 -20.36 -22.00
CA GLN A 50 9.63 -20.47 -23.00
C GLN A 50 10.19 -20.46 -24.42
N THR A 51 11.19 -19.62 -24.71
CA THR A 51 11.89 -19.62 -26.01
C THR A 51 12.63 -20.93 -26.26
N VAL A 52 13.32 -21.47 -25.26
CA VAL A 52 14.01 -22.77 -25.36
C VAL A 52 13.02 -23.91 -25.60
N LEU A 53 11.88 -23.92 -24.91
CA LEU A 53 10.84 -24.93 -25.10
C LEU A 53 10.27 -24.91 -26.52
N VAL A 54 9.98 -23.71 -27.06
CA VAL A 54 9.52 -23.54 -28.45
C VAL A 54 10.60 -23.98 -29.44
N ALA A 55 11.85 -23.57 -29.22
CA ALA A 55 12.97 -23.95 -30.08
C ALA A 55 13.20 -25.47 -30.07
N LEU A 56 13.12 -26.12 -28.91
CA LEU A 56 13.24 -27.57 -28.77
C LEU A 56 12.08 -28.28 -29.47
N TRP A 57 10.85 -27.77 -29.35
CA TRP A 57 9.69 -28.33 -30.05
C TRP A 57 9.87 -28.29 -31.57
N ILE A 58 10.29 -27.14 -32.10
CA ILE A 58 10.59 -26.97 -33.52
C ILE A 58 11.73 -27.92 -33.94
N ALA A 59 12.80 -28.03 -33.15
CA ALA A 59 13.93 -28.90 -33.44
C ALA A 59 13.55 -30.39 -33.44
N LEU A 60 12.78 -30.86 -32.45
CA LEU A 60 12.26 -32.21 -32.37
C LEU A 60 11.37 -32.51 -33.59
N ASN A 61 10.46 -31.59 -33.93
CA ASN A 61 9.57 -31.75 -35.08
C ASN A 61 10.35 -31.81 -36.41
N THR A 62 11.35 -30.93 -36.57
CA THR A 62 12.24 -30.91 -37.74
C THR A 62 13.08 -32.19 -37.83
N SER A 63 13.56 -32.73 -36.72
CA SER A 63 14.31 -33.99 -36.70
C SER A 63 13.44 -35.22 -37.01
N ALA A 64 12.17 -35.20 -36.57
CA ALA A 64 11.19 -36.23 -36.88
C ALA A 64 10.76 -36.23 -38.37
N LEU A 65 10.95 -35.11 -39.08
CA LEU A 65 10.71 -34.98 -40.53
C LEU A 65 11.63 -35.88 -41.38
N ILE A 66 12.79 -36.25 -40.86
CA ILE A 66 13.78 -37.09 -41.56
C ILE A 66 13.37 -38.59 -41.51
N GLY A 67 12.44 -38.97 -40.61
CA GLY A 67 12.01 -40.36 -40.38
C GLY A 67 10.50 -40.55 -40.51
N ALA A 68 9.97 -40.52 -41.74
CA ALA A 68 8.70 -41.13 -42.19
C ALA A 68 7.35 -40.82 -41.49
N VAL A 69 7.27 -40.14 -40.34
CA VAL A 69 6.00 -39.86 -39.64
C VAL A 69 5.90 -38.38 -39.27
N HIS A 70 5.04 -37.65 -39.98
CA HIS A 70 4.83 -36.21 -39.77
C HIS A 70 3.87 -35.99 -38.61
N PHE A 71 4.39 -35.81 -37.40
CA PHE A 71 3.57 -35.62 -36.19
C PHE A 71 2.98 -34.19 -36.09
N ASP A 72 3.55 -33.16 -36.74
CA ASP A 72 2.98 -31.80 -36.84
C ASP A 72 3.49 -31.02 -38.08
N ARG A 73 2.76 -31.05 -39.20
CA ARG A 73 3.15 -30.38 -40.46
C ARG A 73 2.87 -28.87 -40.37
N TYR A 74 3.76 -28.05 -40.96
CA TYR A 74 3.58 -26.58 -41.07
C TYR A 74 2.17 -26.23 -41.55
N PRO A 75 1.38 -25.40 -40.82
CA PRO A 75 1.71 -24.54 -39.69
C PRO A 75 1.39 -25.22 -38.34
N TYR A 76 2.41 -25.55 -37.54
CA TYR A 76 2.35 -26.33 -36.27
C TYR A 76 1.03 -26.19 -35.48
N ILE A 77 0.05 -27.06 -35.78
CA ILE A 77 -1.33 -26.89 -35.32
C ILE A 77 -1.45 -27.22 -33.83
N LEU A 78 -0.66 -28.19 -33.36
CA LEU A 78 -0.66 -28.62 -31.96
C LEU A 78 -0.02 -27.57 -31.06
N LEU A 79 1.09 -26.96 -31.51
CA LEU A 79 1.72 -25.85 -30.81
C LEU A 79 0.75 -24.66 -30.71
N ASN A 80 0.11 -24.31 -31.82
CA ASN A 80 -0.86 -23.22 -31.83
C ASN A 80 -2.07 -23.50 -30.93
N LEU A 81 -2.59 -24.74 -30.90
CA LEU A 81 -3.66 -25.13 -29.99
C LEU A 81 -3.21 -25.03 -28.52
N ALA A 82 -1.99 -25.48 -28.20
CA ALA A 82 -1.46 -25.42 -26.84
C ALA A 82 -1.33 -23.98 -26.34
N PHE A 83 -0.80 -23.07 -27.16
CA PHE A 83 -0.74 -21.64 -26.84
C PHE A 83 -2.13 -21.01 -26.70
N SER A 84 -3.07 -21.37 -27.59
CA SER A 84 -4.45 -20.88 -27.51
C SER A 84 -5.13 -21.33 -26.22
N LEU A 85 -4.93 -22.59 -25.82
CA LEU A 85 -5.43 -23.13 -24.55
C LEU A 85 -4.74 -22.48 -23.34
N GLN A 86 -3.42 -22.25 -23.42
CA GLN A 86 -2.65 -21.56 -22.38
C GLN A 86 -3.23 -20.16 -22.13
N ALA A 87 -3.50 -19.40 -23.19
CA ALA A 87 -4.11 -18.08 -23.08
C ALA A 87 -5.55 -18.16 -22.53
N ALA A 88 -6.35 -19.12 -22.99
CA ALA A 88 -7.73 -19.31 -22.56
C ALA A 88 -7.86 -19.64 -21.06
N TYR A 89 -6.94 -20.40 -20.49
CA TYR A 89 -6.92 -20.70 -19.05
C TYR A 89 -6.25 -19.60 -18.21
N ALA A 90 -5.31 -18.85 -18.78
CA ALA A 90 -4.68 -17.73 -18.10
C ALA A 90 -5.69 -16.61 -17.80
N ALA A 91 -6.57 -16.27 -18.75
CA ALA A 91 -7.55 -15.18 -18.60
C ALA A 91 -8.44 -15.29 -17.33
N PRO A 92 -9.13 -16.40 -17.05
CA PRO A 92 -9.95 -16.53 -15.84
C PRO A 92 -9.10 -16.55 -14.55
N LEU A 93 -7.91 -17.15 -14.58
CA LEU A 93 -7.02 -17.16 -13.41
C LEU A 93 -6.54 -15.74 -13.08
N ILE A 94 -6.19 -14.96 -14.10
CA ILE A 94 -5.83 -13.55 -13.97
C ILE A 94 -7.03 -12.74 -13.46
N LEU A 95 -8.23 -12.97 -13.98
CA LEU A 95 -9.43 -12.26 -13.53
C LEU A 95 -9.74 -12.53 -12.05
N LEU A 96 -9.61 -13.78 -11.59
CA LEU A 96 -9.74 -14.12 -10.17
C LEU A 96 -8.63 -13.49 -9.32
N ALA A 97 -7.42 -13.35 -9.86
CA ALA A 97 -6.33 -12.66 -9.15
C ALA A 97 -6.63 -11.16 -9.03
N GLN A 98 -7.13 -10.56 -10.10
CA GLN A 98 -7.47 -9.15 -10.18
C GLN A 98 -8.65 -8.77 -9.27
N THR A 99 -9.72 -9.57 -9.21
CA THR A 99 -10.86 -9.27 -8.32
C THR A 99 -10.43 -9.24 -6.85
N ARG A 100 -9.63 -10.21 -6.42
CA ARG A 100 -9.09 -10.24 -5.04
C ARG A 100 -8.10 -9.12 -4.78
N GLN A 101 -7.32 -8.71 -5.78
CA GLN A 101 -6.43 -7.57 -5.65
C GLN A 101 -7.23 -6.27 -5.51
N ALA A 102 -8.27 -6.07 -6.32
CA ALA A 102 -9.15 -4.90 -6.26
C ALA A 102 -9.87 -4.76 -4.91
N ASP A 103 -10.33 -5.87 -4.33
CA ASP A 103 -10.95 -5.85 -2.99
C ASP A 103 -9.97 -5.37 -1.91
N ARG A 104 -8.69 -5.76 -2.00
CA ARG A 104 -7.64 -5.30 -1.07
C ARG A 104 -7.26 -3.86 -1.31
N ASP A 105 -7.07 -3.47 -2.56
CA ASP A 105 -6.74 -2.09 -2.94
C ASP A 105 -7.83 -1.13 -2.46
N LYS A 106 -9.10 -1.56 -2.53
CA LYS A 106 -10.22 -0.83 -1.96
C LYS A 106 -10.12 -0.70 -0.43
N ALA A 107 -9.87 -1.80 0.29
CA ALA A 107 -9.73 -1.76 1.74
C ALA A 107 -8.54 -0.87 2.19
N HIS A 108 -7.43 -0.92 1.47
CA HIS A 108 -6.29 -0.04 1.71
C HIS A 108 -6.64 1.43 1.43
N ALA A 109 -7.34 1.72 0.33
CA ALA A 109 -7.77 3.08 0.02
C ALA A 109 -8.76 3.64 1.06
N GLU A 110 -9.67 2.82 1.58
CA GLU A 110 -10.60 3.21 2.64
C GLU A 110 -9.87 3.52 3.96
N ALA A 111 -8.90 2.68 4.34
CA ALA A 111 -8.07 2.92 5.53
C ALA A 111 -7.23 4.20 5.39
N ASP A 112 -6.63 4.42 4.23
CA ASP A 112 -5.87 5.63 3.92
C ASP A 112 -6.75 6.89 3.95
N ALA A 113 -7.98 6.79 3.43
CA ALA A 113 -8.93 7.90 3.47
C ALA A 113 -9.33 8.26 4.91
N ALA A 114 -9.65 7.26 5.74
CA ALA A 114 -9.95 7.47 7.15
C ALA A 114 -8.76 8.09 7.90
N HIS A 115 -7.55 7.60 7.64
CA HIS A 115 -6.35 8.15 8.26
C HIS A 115 -6.09 9.61 7.86
N ARG A 116 -6.33 9.97 6.59
CA ARG A 116 -6.23 11.37 6.13
C ARG A 116 -7.27 12.26 6.80
N GLU A 117 -8.49 11.78 6.99
CA GLU A 117 -9.54 12.51 7.70
C GLU A 117 -9.15 12.75 9.18
N GLU A 118 -8.63 11.73 9.86
CA GLU A 118 -8.11 11.87 11.23
C GLU A 118 -6.99 12.90 11.33
N ILE A 119 -6.01 12.86 10.41
CA ILE A 119 -4.93 13.84 10.36
C ILE A 119 -5.47 15.25 10.12
N ALA A 120 -6.39 15.42 9.17
CA ALA A 120 -6.99 16.71 8.86
C ALA A 120 -7.73 17.28 10.09
N ALA A 121 -8.53 16.47 10.78
CA ALA A 121 -9.21 16.88 12.00
C ALA A 121 -8.23 17.23 13.13
N ALA A 122 -7.15 16.47 13.29
CA ALA A 122 -6.09 16.78 14.26
C ALA A 122 -5.37 18.10 13.91
N GLN A 123 -5.11 18.35 12.63
CA GLN A 123 -4.50 19.60 12.17
C GLN A 123 -5.38 20.81 12.48
N THR A 124 -6.69 20.74 12.24
CA THR A 124 -7.63 21.83 12.57
C THR A 124 -7.59 22.13 14.08
N ARG A 125 -7.62 21.10 14.93
CA ARG A 125 -7.53 21.29 16.39
C ARG A 125 -6.24 21.99 16.80
N LEU A 126 -5.10 21.61 16.23
CA LEU A 126 -3.81 22.24 16.53
C LEU A 126 -3.79 23.71 16.07
N ILE A 127 -4.46 24.05 14.98
CA ILE A 127 -4.59 25.45 14.52
C ILE A 127 -5.47 26.25 15.48
N GLU A 128 -6.57 25.68 15.96
CA GLU A 128 -7.43 26.31 16.97
C GLU A 128 -6.68 26.55 18.28
N GLU A 129 -5.91 25.56 18.76
CA GLU A 129 -5.08 25.70 19.95
C GLU A 129 -3.99 26.77 19.78
N ASN A 130 -3.31 26.81 18.63
CA ASN A 130 -2.31 27.84 18.34
C ASN A 130 -2.93 29.25 18.32
N THR A 131 -4.10 29.39 17.70
CA THR A 131 -4.83 30.67 17.67
C THR A 131 -5.17 31.11 19.09
N ARG A 132 -5.72 30.21 19.91
CA ARG A 132 -6.06 30.49 21.32
C ARG A 132 -4.84 30.88 22.14
N LEU A 133 -3.72 30.18 21.99
CA LEU A 133 -2.47 30.53 22.69
C LEU A 133 -1.96 31.90 22.26
N THR A 134 -2.04 32.23 20.98
CA THR A 134 -1.67 33.53 20.44
C THR A 134 -2.52 34.65 21.04
N GLU A 135 -3.84 34.45 21.16
CA GLU A 135 -4.74 35.39 21.83
C GLU A 135 -4.38 35.59 23.31
N HIS A 136 -4.06 34.52 24.04
CA HIS A 136 -3.64 34.63 25.45
C HIS A 136 -2.34 35.44 25.58
N VAL A 137 -1.38 35.25 24.66
CA VAL A 137 -0.14 36.02 24.64
C VAL A 137 -0.43 37.51 24.38
N ALA A 138 -1.32 37.82 23.44
CA ALA A 138 -1.73 39.19 23.17
C ALA A 138 -2.40 39.84 24.39
N GLU A 139 -3.32 39.14 25.06
CA GLU A 139 -4.00 39.65 26.26
C GLU A 139 -3.04 39.89 27.43
N LEU A 140 -2.10 38.96 27.67
CA LEU A 140 -1.08 39.12 28.71
C LEU A 140 -0.17 40.32 28.42
N SER A 141 0.19 40.53 27.15
CA SER A 141 0.97 41.69 26.73
C SER A 141 0.23 42.99 27.01
N ASP A 142 -1.07 43.05 26.72
CA ASP A 142 -1.92 44.23 26.95
C ASP A 142 -2.05 44.54 28.46
N LYS A 143 -2.26 43.51 29.29
CA LYS A 143 -2.25 43.65 30.76
C LYS A 143 -0.93 44.16 31.31
N ILE A 144 0.21 43.67 30.82
CA ILE A 144 1.54 44.16 31.24
C ILE A 144 1.69 45.64 30.86
N HIS A 145 1.27 46.02 29.65
CA HIS A 145 1.34 47.40 29.20
C HIS A 145 0.50 48.33 30.10
N GLY A 146 -0.75 47.97 30.35
CA GLY A 146 -1.64 48.73 31.24
C GLY A 146 -1.14 48.83 32.68
N LEU A 147 -0.57 47.74 33.24
CA LEU A 147 0.07 47.79 34.56
C LEU A 147 1.30 48.70 34.58
N THR A 148 2.10 48.71 33.50
CA THR A 148 3.28 49.57 33.38
C THR A 148 2.86 51.04 33.34
N GLU A 149 1.82 51.36 32.56
CA GLU A 149 1.27 52.72 32.47
C GLU A 149 0.69 53.19 33.81
N ALA A 150 -0.07 52.34 34.50
CA ALA A 150 -0.61 52.65 35.83
C ALA A 150 0.49 52.89 36.89
N ILE A 151 1.61 52.15 36.82
CA ILE A 151 2.78 52.40 37.66
C ILE A 151 3.45 53.73 37.30
N ALA A 152 3.64 54.01 36.01
CA ALA A 152 4.22 55.27 35.55
C ALA A 152 3.41 56.48 35.99
N ASP A 153 2.09 56.41 35.92
CA ASP A 153 1.16 57.46 36.33
C ASP A 153 1.18 57.69 37.86
N ARG A 154 1.28 56.61 38.64
CA ARG A 154 1.44 56.71 40.12
C ARG A 154 2.81 57.23 40.57
N VAL A 155 3.83 57.10 39.74
CA VAL A 155 5.23 57.49 40.05
C VAL A 155 5.57 58.87 39.44
N GLY A 156 4.58 59.56 38.85
CA GLY A 156 4.72 60.88 38.23
C GLY A 156 5.59 61.89 39.02
N PRO A 157 6.29 62.80 38.31
CA PRO A 157 7.51 63.47 38.78
C PRO A 157 7.26 64.25 40.07
N ARG A 158 8.05 63.93 41.11
CA ARG A 158 8.13 64.76 42.30
C ARG A 158 8.83 66.08 41.94
N PRO A 159 8.32 67.23 42.41
CA PRO A 159 8.89 68.55 42.13
C PRO A 159 10.33 68.70 42.63
#